data_AF-A0A497D6G0-F1
#
_entry.id   AF-A0A497D6G0-F1
#
_cell.length_a   1.000
_cell.length_b   1.000
_cell.length_c   1.000
_cell.angle_alpha   90.00
_cell.angle_beta   90.00
_cell.angle_gamma   90.00
#
_symmetry.space_group_name_H-M   'P 1'
#
loop_
_entity.id
_entity.type
_entity.pdbx_description
1 polymer ?
#
loop_
_entity_poly.entity_id
_entity_poly.type
_entity_poly.pdbx_seq_one_letter_code
_entity_poly.pdbx_strand_id
1 'polypeptide(L)'
;FEEHIIRAYLSHFTSHLNISWEKFIGLGRFNPNDTSEEFSMSVLAANLSQEINGVSRIHGKVSRDMFQKLYPGYYSEELHIGYVTNGVHYYTWTDSLWQKVYQKTFGKEFVFDQANDKPWQNIYNLPDSEVWKIRQTVKETMIKKVKAKLKADLTFRQENPKQIISSLEALNKETLIIGFARRFATYKRAHLLFTNLDRLDIIVNNKERPVIFIFAGKAHPADGAGQDLIKRIVEISRMPQFTGKILFLENYNMTIGKLLTSGVDVWLNTPTRPLEASGTSGEKAIMNGVLNFSVLDGWWAEGYKQGAGWAIEEAKTYLNQKLQDELDSEIIYNSFETEITDAYYNVNKNGVPEAWISHIKNTIAKITPHFTMQRMLNDYYNKYYHKLEESGKTFTADNFEHAKVLAQWKWKILSAWDKISVEKLVIPDSDTEPIDFGKHFIAEVELKIPGLNIEDIGVEIIAGNRTNGDIDEIKYRLPLIQGKFIEDIAHFTIEFPLKQPGVYDYAFRIYPKHKLLVNRMDFPLVKWI
;
A
#
# COMPACT_ATOMS: atom_id res chain seq x y z
N PHE A 1 0.18 21.55 12.14
CA PHE A 1 -0.77 22.61 12.52
C PHE A 1 -0.17 23.44 13.64
N GLU A 2 -0.24 24.75 13.52
CA GLU A 2 0.22 25.66 14.59
C GLU A 2 -0.67 25.55 15.84
N GLU A 3 -0.06 25.66 17.01
CA GLU A 3 -0.73 25.45 18.30
C GLU A 3 -1.92 26.39 18.52
N HIS A 4 -1.82 27.65 18.08
CA HIS A 4 -2.87 28.64 18.26
C HIS A 4 -4.17 28.24 17.53
N ILE A 5 -4.07 27.56 16.38
CA ILE A 5 -5.21 27.02 15.64
C ILE A 5 -5.86 25.90 16.44
N ILE A 6 -5.05 24.96 16.94
CA ILE A 6 -5.56 23.84 17.75
C ILE A 6 -6.24 24.38 19.02
N ARG A 7 -5.68 25.42 19.65
CA ARG A 7 -6.27 26.04 20.85
C ARG A 7 -7.63 26.66 20.59
N ALA A 8 -7.79 27.33 19.44
CA ALA A 8 -9.06 27.93 19.05
C ALA A 8 -10.17 26.90 18.87
N TYR A 9 -9.86 25.73 18.28
CA TYR A 9 -10.88 24.74 17.91
C TYR A 9 -11.03 23.57 18.89
N LEU A 10 -9.97 23.16 19.59
CA LEU A 10 -9.92 21.90 20.36
C LEU A 10 -9.65 22.08 21.87
N SER A 11 -9.53 23.31 22.39
CA SER A 11 -9.27 23.55 23.82
C SER A 11 -10.31 22.94 24.76
N HIS A 12 -11.56 22.81 24.33
CA HIS A 12 -12.63 22.20 25.13
C HIS A 12 -12.43 20.70 25.42
N PHE A 13 -11.53 20.00 24.71
CA PHE A 13 -11.24 18.59 25.01
C PHE A 13 -10.46 18.39 26.31
N THR A 14 -9.73 19.41 26.79
CA THR A 14 -8.93 19.28 28.03
C THR A 14 -9.82 19.05 29.24
N SER A 15 -10.99 19.70 29.30
CA SER A 15 -11.95 19.53 30.39
C SER A 15 -12.63 18.17 30.33
N HIS A 16 -12.97 17.68 29.14
CA HIS A 16 -13.57 16.34 28.96
C HIS A 16 -12.61 15.21 29.33
N LEU A 17 -11.32 15.36 29.00
CA LEU A 17 -10.29 14.35 29.27
C LEU A 17 -9.64 14.52 30.65
N ASN A 18 -9.95 15.60 31.36
CA ASN A 18 -9.34 15.98 32.64
C ASN A 18 -7.79 15.99 32.58
N ILE A 19 -7.24 16.65 31.55
CA ILE A 19 -5.80 16.83 31.34
C ILE A 19 -5.46 18.30 31.10
N SER A 20 -4.21 18.69 31.30
CA SER A 20 -3.76 20.05 30.97
C SER A 20 -3.70 20.27 29.46
N TRP A 21 -3.63 21.54 29.05
CA TRP A 21 -3.46 21.91 27.64
C TRP A 21 -2.15 21.36 27.07
N GLU A 22 -1.07 21.42 27.85
CA GLU A 22 0.27 20.94 27.50
C GLU A 22 0.25 19.43 27.25
N LYS A 23 -0.47 18.67 28.08
CA LYS A 23 -0.64 17.23 27.89
C LYS A 23 -1.48 16.92 26.65
N PHE A 24 -2.54 17.70 26.38
CA PHE A 24 -3.37 17.52 25.20
C PHE A 24 -2.62 17.81 23.90
N ILE A 25 -1.91 18.95 23.82
CA ILE A 25 -1.15 19.32 22.63
C ILE A 25 -0.01 18.32 22.37
N GLY A 26 0.60 17.78 23.43
CA GLY A 26 1.61 16.73 23.34
C GLY A 26 1.12 15.43 22.69
N LEU A 27 -0.18 15.11 22.74
CA LEU A 27 -0.74 13.92 22.07
C LEU A 27 -0.60 13.98 20.54
N GLY A 28 -0.50 15.18 19.95
CA GLY A 28 -0.32 15.37 18.52
C GLY A 28 1.13 15.59 18.09
N ARG A 29 2.10 15.41 19.00
CA ARG A 29 3.53 15.60 18.73
C ARG A 29 4.28 14.27 18.82
N PHE A 30 5.34 14.13 18.02
CA PHE A 30 6.21 12.95 18.10
C PHE A 30 6.97 12.95 19.42
N ASN A 31 7.48 14.11 19.82
CA ASN A 31 7.96 14.36 21.16
C ASN A 31 6.93 15.21 21.93
N PRO A 32 6.18 14.65 22.89
CA PRO A 32 5.15 15.37 23.63
C PRO A 32 5.63 16.66 24.32
N ASN A 33 6.93 16.73 24.63
CA ASN A 33 7.55 17.86 25.35
C ASN A 33 8.22 18.88 24.42
N ASP A 34 8.35 18.60 23.11
CA ASP A 34 8.96 19.53 22.16
C ASP A 34 7.92 20.56 21.69
N THR A 35 7.99 21.77 22.24
CA THR A 35 7.06 22.85 21.89
C THR A 35 7.30 23.45 20.50
N SER A 36 8.42 23.13 19.85
CA SER A 36 8.72 23.57 18.48
C SER A 36 8.03 22.68 17.43
N GLU A 37 7.63 21.46 17.79
CA GLU A 37 6.90 20.58 16.90
C GLU A 37 5.49 21.09 16.62
N GLU A 38 5.13 21.14 15.34
CA GLU A 38 3.76 21.35 14.93
C GLU A 38 2.85 20.19 15.38
N PHE A 39 1.59 20.52 15.66
CA PHE A 39 0.58 19.52 15.96
C PHE A 39 0.21 18.71 14.71
N SER A 40 0.31 17.39 14.79
CA SER A 40 -0.05 16.45 13.74
C SER A 40 -1.30 15.68 14.12
N MET A 41 -2.36 15.82 13.31
CA MET A 41 -3.59 15.02 13.47
C MET A 41 -3.32 13.52 13.28
N SER A 42 -2.32 13.15 12.49
CA SER A 42 -1.94 11.76 12.28
C SER A 42 -1.25 11.16 13.52
N VAL A 43 -0.41 11.96 14.20
CA VAL A 43 0.20 11.53 15.47
C VAL A 43 -0.86 11.43 16.57
N LEU A 44 -1.78 12.41 16.65
CA LEU A 44 -2.93 12.33 17.55
C LEU A 44 -3.73 11.05 17.33
N ALA A 45 -4.06 10.73 16.07
CA ALA A 45 -4.79 9.53 15.72
C ALA A 45 -4.01 8.26 16.11
N ALA A 46 -2.69 8.22 15.88
CA ALA A 46 -1.85 7.08 16.25
C ALA A 46 -1.80 6.86 17.77
N ASN A 47 -1.64 7.94 18.55
CA ASN A 47 -1.60 7.87 20.02
C ASN A 47 -2.95 7.50 20.65
N LEU A 48 -4.07 7.72 19.95
CA LEU A 48 -5.42 7.47 20.45
C LEU A 48 -6.11 6.25 19.81
N SER A 49 -5.41 5.50 18.96
CA SER A 49 -5.94 4.29 18.31
C SER A 49 -5.24 3.05 18.83
N GLN A 50 -6.01 2.03 19.20
CA GLN A 50 -5.46 0.71 19.56
C GLN A 50 -4.95 -0.06 18.33
N GLU A 51 -5.50 0.24 17.16
CA GLU A 51 -5.18 -0.44 15.91
C GLU A 51 -4.95 0.57 14.79
N ILE A 52 -3.88 0.37 14.01
CA ILE A 52 -3.49 1.23 12.89
C ILE A 52 -3.16 0.35 11.69
N ASN A 53 -3.59 0.75 10.49
CA ASN A 53 -3.32 -0.02 9.28
C ASN A 53 -2.90 0.85 8.09
N GLY A 54 -1.98 0.31 7.29
CA GLY A 54 -1.77 0.74 5.92
C GLY A 54 -2.85 0.21 4.97
N VAL A 55 -2.88 0.76 3.75
CA VAL A 55 -3.86 0.39 2.69
C VAL A 55 -3.31 -0.56 1.62
N SER A 56 -2.07 -1.02 1.82
CA SER A 56 -1.34 -2.05 1.06
C SER A 56 -0.19 -2.56 1.93
N ARG A 57 0.43 -3.68 1.54
CA ARG A 57 1.56 -4.27 2.27
C ARG A 57 2.76 -3.32 2.35
N ILE A 58 3.14 -2.72 1.21
CA ILE A 58 4.25 -1.75 1.13
C ILE A 58 3.92 -0.51 1.96
N HIS A 59 2.69 0.01 1.86
CA HIS A 59 2.28 1.16 2.64
C HIS A 59 2.29 0.89 4.14
N GLY A 60 1.93 -0.32 4.59
CA GLY A 60 2.07 -0.72 5.99
C GLY A 60 3.52 -0.61 6.48
N LYS A 61 4.50 -1.03 5.68
CA LYS A 61 5.93 -0.85 6.00
C LYS A 61 6.29 0.64 6.07
N VAL A 62 5.92 1.42 5.05
CA VAL A 62 6.19 2.88 5.03
C VAL A 62 5.56 3.58 6.23
N SER A 63 4.34 3.20 6.64
CA SER A 63 3.69 3.74 7.85
C SER A 63 4.48 3.39 9.11
N ARG A 64 5.00 2.16 9.24
CA ARG A 64 5.86 1.79 10.37
C ARG A 64 7.13 2.62 10.44
N ASP A 65 7.81 2.81 9.31
CA ASP A 65 9.01 3.65 9.24
C ASP A 65 8.69 5.12 9.61
N MET A 66 7.55 5.64 9.14
CA MET A 66 7.10 7.00 9.40
C MET A 66 6.78 7.24 10.88
N PHE A 67 6.15 6.27 11.56
CA PHE A 67 5.72 6.40 12.95
C PHE A 67 6.69 5.81 13.98
N GLN A 68 7.86 5.30 13.55
CA GLN A 68 8.89 4.73 14.43
C GLN A 68 9.26 5.66 15.60
N LYS A 69 9.33 6.97 15.37
CA LYS A 69 9.65 7.97 16.39
C LYS A 69 8.67 8.02 17.56
N LEU A 70 7.43 7.55 17.40
CA LEU A 70 6.45 7.47 18.50
C LEU A 70 6.75 6.35 19.49
N TYR A 71 7.59 5.38 19.11
CA TYR A 71 7.88 4.20 19.91
C TYR A 71 9.40 4.06 20.12
N PRO A 72 10.02 4.99 20.90
CA PRO A 72 11.45 4.92 21.19
C PRO A 72 11.85 3.54 21.75
N GLY A 73 12.93 2.98 21.21
CA GLY A 73 13.43 1.65 21.61
C GLY A 73 12.79 0.46 20.89
N TYR A 74 11.88 0.71 19.93
CA TYR A 74 11.40 -0.30 18.99
C TYR A 74 11.94 -0.03 17.57
N TYR A 75 12.23 -1.11 16.85
CA TYR A 75 12.52 -1.03 15.42
C TYR A 75 11.22 -0.90 14.62
N SER A 76 11.30 -0.32 13.42
CA SER A 76 10.09 -0.08 12.62
C SER A 76 9.34 -1.37 12.30
N GLU A 77 10.05 -2.46 12.02
CA GLU A 77 9.44 -3.77 11.74
C GLU A 77 8.66 -4.38 12.91
N GLU A 78 8.88 -3.89 14.13
CA GLU A 78 8.17 -4.34 15.33
C GLU A 78 6.84 -3.64 15.53
N LEU A 79 6.65 -2.48 14.89
CA LEU A 79 5.50 -1.62 15.16
C LEU A 79 4.17 -2.34 14.91
N HIS A 80 3.22 -2.16 15.84
CA HIS A 80 1.84 -2.66 15.75
C HIS A 80 1.00 -1.84 14.76
N ILE A 81 1.51 -1.74 13.53
CA ILE A 81 0.85 -1.10 12.40
C ILE A 81 0.78 -2.15 11.29
N GLY A 82 -0.42 -2.69 11.11
CA GLY A 82 -0.70 -3.71 10.11
C GLY A 82 -1.03 -3.12 8.75
N TYR A 83 -1.73 -3.88 7.92
CA TYR A 83 -2.31 -3.40 6.68
C TYR A 83 -3.59 -4.15 6.31
N VAL A 84 -4.46 -3.46 5.57
CA VAL A 84 -5.56 -4.06 4.80
C VAL A 84 -5.42 -3.54 3.39
N THR A 85 -5.09 -4.44 2.46
CA THR A 85 -4.99 -4.08 1.05
C THR A 85 -6.38 -3.74 0.53
N ASN A 86 -6.50 -2.57 -0.13
CA ASN A 86 -7.77 -2.10 -0.66
C ASN A 86 -8.45 -3.12 -1.58
N GLY A 87 -9.75 -2.93 -1.77
CA GLY A 87 -10.52 -3.63 -2.78
C GLY A 87 -11.65 -2.77 -3.30
N VAL A 88 -12.22 -3.18 -4.43
CA VAL A 88 -13.26 -2.40 -5.12
C VAL A 88 -14.57 -3.13 -5.15
N HIS A 89 -15.66 -2.36 -5.13
CA HIS A 89 -17.00 -2.92 -5.17
C HIS A 89 -17.32 -3.49 -6.55
N TYR A 90 -17.45 -4.81 -6.62
CA TYR A 90 -17.66 -5.57 -7.86
C TYR A 90 -18.81 -5.00 -8.71
N TYR A 91 -20.02 -4.82 -8.17
CA TYR A 91 -21.16 -4.37 -8.98
C TYR A 91 -21.02 -2.94 -9.53
N THR A 92 -20.30 -2.07 -8.81
CA THR A 92 -20.09 -0.69 -9.26
C THR A 92 -19.14 -0.66 -10.44
N TRP A 93 -18.06 -1.44 -10.39
CA TRP A 93 -16.91 -1.31 -11.28
C TRP A 93 -16.83 -2.35 -12.39
N THR A 94 -17.53 -3.49 -12.27
CA THR A 94 -17.65 -4.47 -13.35
C THR A 94 -18.73 -4.06 -14.36
N ASP A 95 -18.43 -4.15 -15.65
CA ASP A 95 -19.39 -3.90 -16.73
C ASP A 95 -20.52 -4.94 -16.71
N SER A 96 -21.73 -4.53 -17.08
CA SER A 96 -22.90 -5.41 -16.99
C SER A 96 -22.80 -6.64 -17.89
N LEU A 97 -22.05 -6.57 -19.00
CA LEU A 97 -21.80 -7.74 -19.85
C LEU A 97 -20.90 -8.75 -19.14
N TRP A 98 -19.83 -8.29 -18.50
CA TRP A 98 -18.96 -9.11 -17.67
C TRP A 98 -19.72 -9.73 -16.50
N GLN A 99 -20.57 -8.95 -15.82
CA GLN A 99 -21.38 -9.47 -14.72
C GLN A 99 -22.27 -10.65 -15.14
N LYS A 100 -22.92 -10.55 -16.31
CA LYS A 100 -23.76 -11.63 -16.85
C LYS A 100 -22.93 -12.88 -17.17
N VAL A 101 -21.74 -12.69 -17.75
CA VAL A 101 -20.83 -13.78 -18.11
C VAL A 101 -20.29 -14.48 -16.86
N TYR A 102 -19.85 -13.72 -15.87
CA TYR A 102 -19.40 -14.28 -14.59
C TYR A 102 -20.54 -15.01 -13.89
N GLN A 103 -21.75 -14.45 -13.82
CA GLN A 103 -22.88 -15.15 -13.20
C GLN A 103 -23.23 -16.47 -13.90
N LYS A 104 -23.18 -16.49 -15.24
CA LYS A 104 -23.43 -17.70 -16.04
C LYS A 104 -22.34 -18.76 -15.85
N THR A 105 -21.08 -18.33 -15.77
CA THR A 105 -19.92 -19.23 -15.78
C THR A 105 -19.50 -19.67 -14.38
N PHE A 106 -19.56 -18.77 -13.40
CA PHE A 106 -19.06 -18.97 -12.05
C PHE A 106 -20.16 -19.49 -11.10
N GLY A 107 -21.41 -19.48 -11.56
CA GLY A 107 -22.59 -19.89 -10.79
C GLY A 107 -23.21 -18.73 -10.03
N LYS A 108 -24.54 -18.70 -9.86
CA LYS A 108 -25.26 -17.53 -9.32
C LYS A 108 -24.80 -17.10 -7.93
N GLU A 109 -24.34 -18.05 -7.11
CA GLU A 109 -23.94 -17.80 -5.72
C GLU A 109 -22.56 -17.14 -5.58
N PHE A 110 -21.73 -17.12 -6.63
CA PHE A 110 -20.37 -16.56 -6.53
C PHE A 110 -20.36 -15.09 -6.10
N VAL A 111 -21.44 -14.36 -6.39
CA VAL A 111 -21.58 -12.94 -6.03
C VAL A 111 -21.62 -12.70 -4.52
N PHE A 112 -21.95 -13.72 -3.73
CA PHE A 112 -21.94 -13.68 -2.27
C PHE A 112 -20.62 -14.16 -1.67
N ASP A 113 -19.71 -14.69 -2.49
CA ASP A 113 -18.41 -15.23 -2.08
C ASP A 113 -17.32 -14.88 -3.11
N GLN A 114 -17.20 -13.58 -3.40
CA GLN A 114 -16.27 -13.02 -4.38
C GLN A 114 -14.80 -13.15 -3.93
N ALA A 115 -14.55 -13.30 -2.63
CA ALA A 115 -13.23 -13.49 -2.05
C ALA A 115 -12.68 -14.92 -2.26
N ASN A 116 -13.55 -15.89 -2.54
CA ASN A 116 -13.18 -17.25 -2.90
C ASN A 116 -12.65 -17.28 -4.33
N ASP A 117 -11.46 -17.84 -4.51
CA ASP A 117 -10.73 -17.91 -5.76
C ASP A 117 -11.26 -18.97 -6.73
N LYS A 118 -11.91 -20.03 -6.22
CA LYS A 118 -12.36 -21.17 -7.02
C LYS A 118 -13.31 -20.79 -8.16
N PRO A 119 -14.38 -19.99 -7.93
CA PRO A 119 -15.30 -19.64 -9.01
C PRO A 119 -14.63 -18.83 -10.12
N TRP A 120 -13.64 -17.99 -9.79
CA TRP A 120 -12.91 -17.18 -10.78
C TRP A 120 -12.07 -18.04 -11.74
N GLN A 121 -11.63 -19.23 -11.33
CA GLN A 121 -10.90 -20.16 -12.22
C GLN A 121 -11.77 -20.62 -13.40
N ASN A 122 -13.09 -20.59 -13.27
CA ASN A 122 -13.98 -21.01 -14.36
C ASN A 122 -13.88 -20.10 -15.59
N ILE A 123 -13.21 -18.94 -15.52
CA ILE A 123 -12.92 -18.09 -16.68
C ILE A 123 -12.12 -18.83 -17.75
N TYR A 124 -11.28 -19.80 -17.37
CA TYR A 124 -10.51 -20.61 -18.32
C TYR A 124 -11.40 -21.48 -19.21
N ASN A 125 -12.61 -21.83 -18.74
CA ASN A 125 -13.56 -22.65 -19.49
C ASN A 125 -14.26 -21.88 -20.62
N LEU A 126 -14.20 -20.54 -20.62
CA LEU A 126 -14.74 -19.77 -21.74
C LEU A 126 -13.84 -19.88 -22.97
N PRO A 127 -14.40 -20.07 -24.18
CA PRO A 127 -13.63 -19.95 -25.41
C PRO A 127 -12.98 -18.56 -25.54
N ASP A 128 -11.75 -18.50 -26.05
CA ASP A 128 -11.01 -17.24 -26.20
C ASP A 128 -11.75 -16.23 -27.10
N SER A 129 -12.43 -16.74 -28.12
CA SER A 129 -13.28 -15.93 -29.01
C SER A 129 -14.44 -15.25 -28.29
N GLU A 130 -14.99 -15.88 -27.24
CA GLU A 130 -16.07 -15.30 -26.44
C GLU A 130 -15.52 -14.17 -25.55
N VAL A 131 -14.38 -14.41 -24.89
CA VAL A 131 -13.69 -13.38 -24.09
C VAL A 131 -13.33 -12.18 -24.96
N TRP A 132 -12.78 -12.42 -26.15
CA TRP A 132 -12.43 -11.37 -27.09
C TRP A 132 -13.66 -10.57 -27.54
N LYS A 133 -14.75 -11.25 -27.89
CA LYS A 133 -16.01 -10.60 -28.29
C LYS A 133 -16.56 -9.70 -27.19
N ILE A 134 -16.50 -10.14 -25.92
CA ILE A 134 -16.93 -9.33 -24.77
C ILE A 134 -16.07 -8.06 -24.68
N ARG A 135 -14.74 -8.20 -24.71
CA ARG A 135 -13.81 -7.04 -24.68
C ARG A 135 -14.10 -6.05 -25.80
N GLN A 136 -14.25 -6.53 -27.03
CA GLN A 136 -14.54 -5.69 -28.19
C GLN A 136 -15.89 -4.96 -28.05
N THR A 137 -16.92 -5.62 -27.52
CA THR A 137 -18.25 -5.02 -27.30
C THR A 137 -18.20 -3.90 -26.24
N VAL A 138 -17.50 -4.15 -25.11
CA VAL A 138 -17.33 -3.14 -24.05
C VAL A 138 -16.50 -1.96 -24.56
N LYS A 139 -15.44 -2.24 -25.33
CA LYS A 139 -14.59 -1.24 -25.96
C LYS A 139 -15.34 -0.38 -26.98
N GLU A 140 -16.13 -0.97 -27.88
CA GLU A 140 -16.97 -0.22 -28.84
C GLU A 140 -17.94 0.73 -28.10
N THR A 141 -18.55 0.25 -27.01
CA THR A 141 -19.44 1.06 -26.16
C THR A 141 -18.67 2.23 -25.52
N MET A 142 -17.44 1.98 -25.06
CA MET A 142 -16.56 3.01 -24.52
C MET A 142 -16.20 4.04 -25.59
N ILE A 143 -15.73 3.60 -26.75
CA ILE A 143 -15.34 4.45 -27.87
C ILE A 143 -16.50 5.38 -28.27
N LYS A 144 -17.73 4.87 -28.39
CA LYS A 144 -18.89 5.69 -28.74
C LYS A 144 -19.10 6.85 -27.76
N LYS A 145 -19.00 6.56 -26.45
CA LYS A 145 -19.16 7.57 -25.39
C LYS A 145 -17.98 8.54 -25.33
N VAL A 146 -16.76 8.04 -25.51
CA VAL A 146 -15.53 8.86 -25.58
C VAL A 146 -15.59 9.80 -26.78
N LYS A 147 -15.97 9.32 -27.97
CA LYS A 147 -16.14 10.16 -29.17
C LYS A 147 -17.15 11.27 -28.93
N ALA A 148 -18.30 10.96 -28.32
CA ALA A 148 -19.31 11.98 -28.01
C ALA A 148 -18.77 13.06 -27.05
N LYS A 149 -18.07 12.64 -25.98
CA LYS A 149 -17.45 13.56 -25.02
C LYS A 149 -16.35 14.40 -25.66
N LEU A 150 -15.43 13.76 -26.38
CA LEU A 150 -14.32 14.42 -27.05
C LEU A 150 -14.81 15.42 -28.09
N LYS A 151 -15.83 15.07 -28.89
CA LYS A 151 -16.47 15.99 -29.83
C LYS A 151 -17.04 17.23 -29.11
N ALA A 152 -17.76 17.03 -28.01
CA ALA A 152 -18.31 18.13 -27.22
C ALA A 152 -17.20 19.05 -26.66
N ASP A 153 -16.16 18.47 -26.05
CA ASP A 153 -15.03 19.22 -25.47
C ASP A 153 -14.27 20.03 -26.53
N LEU A 154 -13.90 19.41 -27.64
CA LEU A 154 -13.16 20.06 -28.71
C LEU A 154 -13.98 21.14 -29.42
N THR A 155 -15.28 20.92 -29.59
CA THR A 155 -16.19 21.91 -30.19
C THR A 155 -16.37 23.11 -29.26
N PHE A 156 -16.51 22.87 -27.95
CA PHE A 156 -16.59 23.92 -26.94
C PHE A 156 -15.33 24.81 -26.93
N ARG A 157 -14.15 24.21 -27.14
CA ARG A 157 -12.87 24.93 -27.29
C ARG A 157 -12.63 25.57 -28.66
N GLN A 158 -13.56 25.44 -29.60
CA GLN A 158 -13.43 25.93 -30.98
C GLN A 158 -12.17 25.42 -31.69
N GLU A 159 -11.81 24.15 -31.45
CA GLU A 159 -10.68 23.51 -32.12
C GLU A 159 -10.93 23.33 -33.62
N ASN A 160 -9.84 23.17 -34.38
CA ASN A 160 -9.92 23.04 -35.84
C ASN A 160 -10.78 21.83 -36.24
N PRO A 161 -11.82 21.98 -37.10
CA PRO A 161 -12.70 20.89 -37.50
C PRO A 161 -11.97 19.65 -38.06
N LYS A 162 -10.86 19.84 -38.79
CA LYS A 162 -10.03 18.74 -39.31
C LYS A 162 -9.36 17.95 -38.18
N GLN A 163 -8.90 18.62 -37.14
CA GLN A 163 -8.32 17.97 -35.96
C GLN A 163 -9.39 17.22 -35.16
N ILE A 164 -10.61 17.78 -35.05
CA ILE A 164 -11.74 17.11 -34.42
C ILE A 164 -12.06 15.81 -35.15
N ILE A 165 -12.26 15.88 -36.48
CA ILE A 165 -12.60 14.70 -37.29
C ILE A 165 -11.51 13.63 -37.19
N SER A 166 -10.24 13.99 -37.41
CA SER A 166 -9.13 13.04 -37.32
C SER A 166 -9.01 12.37 -35.95
N SER A 167 -9.22 13.11 -34.85
CA SER A 167 -9.20 12.55 -33.49
C SER A 167 -10.35 11.58 -33.24
N LEU A 168 -11.52 11.86 -33.80
CA LEU A 168 -12.68 10.97 -33.69
C LEU A 168 -12.54 9.72 -34.58
N GLU A 169 -11.96 9.83 -35.76
CA GLU A 169 -11.75 8.71 -36.69
C GLU A 169 -10.68 7.74 -36.20
N ALA A 170 -9.62 8.26 -35.55
CA ALA A 170 -8.54 7.45 -35.00
C ALA A 170 -9.04 6.44 -33.94
N LEU A 171 -10.07 6.77 -33.17
CA LEU A 171 -10.69 5.87 -32.21
C LEU A 171 -11.55 4.81 -32.91
N ASN A 172 -11.01 3.61 -33.12
CA ASN A 172 -11.74 2.44 -33.60
C ASN A 172 -11.46 1.21 -32.72
N LYS A 173 -12.19 0.12 -32.96
CA LYS A 173 -12.13 -1.07 -32.09
C LYS A 173 -10.85 -1.90 -32.29
N GLU A 174 -10.27 -1.80 -33.48
CA GLU A 174 -9.03 -2.48 -33.89
C GLU A 174 -7.77 -1.85 -33.28
N THR A 175 -7.86 -0.61 -32.81
CA THR A 175 -6.72 0.16 -32.27
C THR A 175 -6.45 -0.16 -30.82
N LEU A 176 -5.21 -0.49 -30.43
CA LEU A 176 -4.86 -0.72 -29.02
C LEU A 176 -5.01 0.59 -28.22
N ILE A 177 -5.90 0.60 -27.21
CA ILE A 177 -6.20 1.79 -26.41
C ILE A 177 -5.60 1.66 -25.01
N ILE A 178 -4.69 2.58 -24.67
CA ILE A 178 -4.05 2.69 -23.37
C ILE A 178 -4.72 3.79 -22.56
N GLY A 179 -5.23 3.46 -21.38
CA GLY A 179 -5.82 4.43 -20.46
C GLY A 179 -4.83 4.88 -19.40
N PHE A 180 -4.75 6.20 -19.18
CA PHE A 180 -4.10 6.80 -18.02
C PHE A 180 -5.07 7.80 -17.40
N ALA A 181 -5.71 7.46 -16.28
CA ALA A 181 -6.57 8.43 -15.61
C ALA A 181 -6.49 8.47 -14.09
N ARG A 182 -6.12 9.64 -13.57
CA ARG A 182 -5.93 9.90 -12.14
C ARG A 182 -5.74 11.39 -11.85
N ARG A 183 -5.62 11.75 -10.57
CA ARG A 183 -5.13 13.08 -10.18
C ARG A 183 -3.73 13.28 -10.74
N PHE A 184 -3.50 14.42 -11.39
CA PHE A 184 -2.18 14.81 -11.84
C PHE A 184 -1.39 15.37 -10.67
N ALA A 185 -0.25 14.75 -10.40
CA ALA A 185 0.76 15.13 -9.43
C ALA A 185 2.11 14.59 -9.90
N THR A 186 3.21 15.23 -9.52
CA THR A 186 4.57 14.92 -10.01
C THR A 186 4.96 13.46 -9.80
N TYR A 187 4.69 12.91 -8.61
CA TYR A 187 5.00 11.53 -8.27
C TYR A 187 4.19 10.47 -9.05
N LYS A 188 3.11 10.85 -9.77
CA LYS A 188 2.39 9.91 -10.65
C LYS A 188 3.09 9.69 -12.00
N ARG A 189 4.11 10.50 -12.29
CA ARG A 189 4.98 10.47 -13.48
C ARG A 189 4.25 10.23 -14.81
N ALA A 190 3.15 10.96 -15.02
CA ALA A 190 2.42 10.97 -16.29
C ALA A 190 3.29 11.41 -17.49
N HIS A 191 4.41 12.09 -17.22
CA HIS A 191 5.33 12.58 -18.23
C HIS A 191 6.29 11.50 -18.77
N LEU A 192 6.44 10.33 -18.14
CA LEU A 192 7.43 9.32 -18.54
C LEU A 192 7.25 8.82 -19.98
N LEU A 193 6.01 8.80 -20.47
CA LEU A 193 5.71 8.44 -21.85
C LEU A 193 6.22 9.49 -22.87
N PHE A 194 6.50 10.71 -22.42
CA PHE A 194 6.89 11.84 -23.24
C PHE A 194 8.37 12.21 -23.12
N THR A 195 9.17 11.37 -22.45
CA THR A 195 10.61 11.57 -22.29
C THR A 195 11.33 11.42 -23.64
N ASN A 196 10.90 10.47 -24.47
CA ASN A 196 11.42 10.24 -25.81
C ASN A 196 10.27 10.30 -26.84
N LEU A 197 10.07 11.48 -27.42
CA LEU A 197 8.98 11.70 -28.39
C LEU A 197 9.21 10.94 -29.70
N ASP A 198 10.45 10.70 -30.10
CA ASP A 198 10.76 9.99 -31.35
C ASP A 198 10.35 8.51 -31.26
N ARG A 199 10.64 7.85 -30.14
CA ARG A 199 10.15 6.48 -29.90
C ARG A 199 8.64 6.43 -29.77
N LEU A 200 8.04 7.40 -29.06
CA LEU A 200 6.59 7.48 -28.96
C LEU A 200 5.93 7.65 -30.35
N ASP A 201 6.51 8.45 -31.24
CA ASP A 201 6.04 8.67 -32.61
C ASP A 201 5.99 7.34 -33.39
N ILE A 202 7.07 6.55 -33.32
CA ILE A 202 7.14 5.23 -33.96
C ILE A 202 6.02 4.31 -33.45
N ILE A 203 5.76 4.28 -32.14
CA ILE A 203 4.74 3.43 -31.52
C ILE A 203 3.34 3.83 -32.01
N VAL A 204 2.97 5.11 -31.93
CA VAL A 204 1.59 5.54 -32.18
C VAL A 204 1.25 5.69 -33.67
N ASN A 205 2.26 5.85 -34.53
CA ASN A 205 2.10 5.98 -35.98
C ASN A 205 2.38 4.70 -36.77
N ASN A 206 2.60 3.57 -36.09
CA ASN A 206 2.58 2.27 -36.75
C ASN A 206 1.19 2.00 -37.37
N LYS A 207 1.13 1.89 -38.71
CA LYS A 207 -0.13 1.70 -39.45
C LYS A 207 -0.72 0.30 -39.30
N GLU A 208 0.13 -0.70 -39.07
CA GLU A 208 -0.29 -2.10 -38.92
C GLU A 208 -0.71 -2.40 -37.47
N ARG A 209 -0.10 -1.68 -36.51
CA ARG A 209 -0.30 -1.87 -35.07
C ARG A 209 -0.61 -0.53 -34.37
N PRO A 210 -1.76 0.10 -34.66
CA PRO A 210 -2.05 1.44 -34.18
C PRO A 210 -2.23 1.49 -32.66
N VAL A 211 -1.59 2.44 -31.99
CA VAL A 211 -1.73 2.66 -30.54
C VAL A 211 -2.28 4.05 -30.26
N ILE A 212 -3.24 4.14 -29.33
CA ILE A 212 -3.80 5.41 -28.83
C ILE A 212 -3.69 5.46 -27.31
N PHE A 213 -3.29 6.63 -26.80
CA PHE A 213 -3.31 6.92 -25.37
C PHE A 213 -4.46 7.86 -25.04
N ILE A 214 -5.27 7.50 -24.05
CA ILE A 214 -6.34 8.32 -23.48
C ILE A 214 -5.93 8.74 -22.07
N PHE A 215 -5.63 10.03 -21.92
CA PHE A 215 -5.39 10.68 -20.65
C PHE A 215 -6.69 11.26 -20.09
N ALA A 216 -6.89 11.19 -18.78
CA ALA A 216 -7.95 11.93 -18.11
C ALA A 216 -7.56 12.25 -16.67
N GLY A 217 -7.95 13.42 -16.17
CA GLY A 217 -7.64 13.75 -14.79
C GLY A 217 -7.85 15.21 -14.45
N LYS A 218 -7.51 15.55 -13.21
CA LYS A 218 -7.53 16.92 -12.70
C LYS A 218 -6.26 17.14 -11.89
N ALA A 219 -5.70 18.35 -11.96
CA ALA A 219 -4.72 18.83 -11.00
C ALA A 219 -5.45 19.57 -9.87
N HIS A 220 -4.85 19.63 -8.69
CA HIS A 220 -5.38 20.48 -7.63
C HIS A 220 -5.19 21.97 -8.02
N PRO A 221 -6.11 22.88 -7.67
CA PRO A 221 -5.97 24.30 -8.04
C PRO A 221 -4.66 24.94 -7.56
N ALA A 222 -4.15 24.49 -6.40
CA ALA A 222 -2.88 24.93 -5.82
C ALA A 222 -1.64 24.09 -6.23
N ASP A 223 -1.79 23.10 -7.11
CA ASP A 223 -0.70 22.22 -7.57
C ASP A 223 -0.23 22.63 -8.97
N GLY A 224 0.63 23.65 -9.01
CA GLY A 224 1.15 24.21 -10.26
C GLY A 224 1.89 23.17 -11.12
N ALA A 225 2.70 22.31 -10.50
CA ALA A 225 3.41 21.26 -11.22
C ALA A 225 2.46 20.23 -11.85
N GLY A 226 1.37 19.87 -11.17
CA GLY A 226 0.31 19.05 -11.75
C GLY A 226 -0.40 19.71 -12.94
N GLN A 227 -0.58 21.03 -12.90
CA GLN A 227 -1.17 21.80 -14.01
C GLN A 227 -0.22 21.88 -15.22
N ASP A 228 1.07 22.11 -14.98
CA ASP A 228 2.10 22.14 -16.04
C ASP A 228 2.22 20.78 -16.74
N LEU A 229 2.06 19.67 -16.00
CA LEU A 229 2.00 18.33 -16.60
C LEU A 229 0.81 18.18 -17.55
N ILE A 230 -0.39 18.63 -17.16
CA ILE A 230 -1.57 18.59 -18.04
C ILE A 230 -1.32 19.47 -19.27
N LYS A 231 -0.80 20.68 -19.08
CA LYS A 231 -0.48 21.60 -20.17
C LYS A 231 0.48 20.94 -21.17
N ARG A 232 1.55 20.32 -20.69
CA ARG A 232 2.54 19.61 -21.53
C ARG A 232 1.91 18.47 -22.32
N ILE A 233 1.03 17.68 -21.70
CA ILE A 233 0.31 16.59 -22.40
C ILE A 233 -0.57 17.16 -23.53
N VAL A 234 -1.29 18.26 -23.27
CA VAL A 234 -2.13 18.91 -24.26
C VAL A 234 -1.29 19.50 -25.40
N GLU A 235 -0.15 20.13 -25.11
CA GLU A 235 0.78 20.63 -26.11
C GLU A 235 1.28 19.50 -27.03
N ILE A 236 1.69 18.36 -26.44
CA ILE A 236 2.12 17.19 -27.21
C ILE A 236 0.98 16.63 -28.06
N SER A 237 -0.23 16.51 -27.50
CA SER A 237 -1.40 16.00 -28.25
C SER A 237 -1.77 16.82 -29.49
N ARG A 238 -1.35 18.09 -29.53
CA ARG A 238 -1.57 19.02 -30.65
C ARG A 238 -0.47 19.00 -31.69
N MET A 239 0.66 18.33 -31.43
CA MET A 239 1.71 18.20 -32.44
C MET A 239 1.20 17.37 -33.63
N PRO A 240 1.60 17.69 -34.88
CA PRO A 240 1.07 17.02 -36.07
C PRO A 240 1.17 15.50 -36.03
N GLN A 241 2.28 14.96 -35.51
CA GLN A 241 2.53 13.52 -35.41
C GLN A 241 1.71 12.84 -34.31
N PHE A 242 1.22 13.56 -33.31
CA PHE A 242 0.45 12.99 -32.18
C PHE A 242 -1.05 13.28 -32.24
N THR A 243 -1.49 14.06 -33.21
CA THR A 243 -2.91 14.42 -33.38
C THR A 243 -3.75 13.17 -33.60
N GLY A 244 -4.77 12.98 -32.77
CA GLY A 244 -5.63 11.79 -32.77
C GLY A 244 -4.99 10.53 -32.17
N LYS A 245 -3.75 10.61 -31.70
CA LYS A 245 -3.00 9.50 -31.08
C LYS A 245 -2.88 9.64 -29.57
N ILE A 246 -2.70 10.87 -29.12
CA ILE A 246 -2.73 11.24 -27.70
C ILE A 246 -4.00 12.06 -27.48
N LEU A 247 -4.91 11.55 -26.66
CA LEU A 247 -6.21 12.17 -26.39
C LEU A 247 -6.31 12.54 -24.92
N PHE A 248 -6.94 13.69 -24.63
CA PHE A 248 -7.18 14.14 -23.26
C PHE A 248 -8.69 14.33 -23.03
N LEU A 249 -9.25 13.62 -22.05
CA LEU A 249 -10.64 13.75 -21.63
C LEU A 249 -10.75 14.62 -20.39
N GLU A 250 -11.46 15.74 -20.56
CA GLU A 250 -11.63 16.73 -19.52
C GLU A 250 -12.67 16.31 -18.48
N ASN A 251 -12.53 16.86 -17.27
CA ASN A 251 -13.46 16.67 -16.16
C ASN A 251 -13.63 15.21 -15.69
N TYR A 252 -12.50 14.51 -15.49
CA TYR A 252 -12.49 13.15 -14.94
C TYR A 252 -13.34 13.04 -13.65
N ASN A 253 -14.22 12.05 -13.63
CA ASN A 253 -15.15 11.74 -12.57
C ASN A 253 -15.46 10.23 -12.56
N MET A 254 -16.36 9.77 -11.68
CA MET A 254 -16.70 8.34 -11.61
C MET A 254 -17.29 7.79 -12.91
N THR A 255 -18.03 8.59 -13.69
CA THR A 255 -18.60 8.16 -14.97
C THR A 255 -17.51 7.89 -16.00
N ILE A 256 -16.55 8.81 -16.16
CA ILE A 256 -15.38 8.60 -17.05
C ILE A 256 -14.50 7.48 -16.50
N GLY A 257 -14.29 7.42 -15.18
CA GLY A 257 -13.56 6.34 -14.52
C GLY A 257 -14.13 4.97 -14.87
N LYS A 258 -15.44 4.76 -14.66
CA LYS A 258 -16.12 3.50 -14.97
C LYS A 258 -16.00 3.15 -16.45
N LEU A 259 -16.11 4.15 -17.32
CA LEU A 259 -16.00 3.99 -18.77
C LEU A 259 -14.61 3.52 -19.20
N LEU A 260 -13.56 4.18 -18.69
CA LEU A 260 -12.19 3.86 -19.08
C LEU A 260 -11.72 2.56 -18.44
N THR A 261 -11.97 2.34 -17.14
CA THR A 261 -11.54 1.11 -16.45
C THR A 261 -12.25 -0.13 -16.96
N SER A 262 -13.41 -0.02 -17.62
CA SER A 262 -14.02 -1.16 -18.30
C SER A 262 -13.63 -1.27 -19.76
N GLY A 263 -13.35 -0.15 -20.45
CA GLY A 263 -13.28 -0.12 -21.91
C GLY A 263 -11.89 -0.16 -22.53
N VAL A 264 -10.85 0.39 -21.88
CA VAL A 264 -9.50 0.43 -22.47
C VAL A 264 -8.88 -0.97 -22.49
N ASP A 265 -7.83 -1.18 -23.27
CA ASP A 265 -7.14 -2.47 -23.36
C ASP A 265 -6.08 -2.63 -22.27
N VAL A 266 -5.31 -1.56 -22.01
CA VAL A 266 -4.31 -1.49 -20.94
C VAL A 266 -4.56 -0.29 -20.05
N TRP A 267 -4.47 -0.49 -18.74
CA TRP A 267 -4.47 0.54 -17.72
C TRP A 267 -3.02 0.83 -17.27
N LEU A 268 -2.50 1.99 -17.64
CA LEU A 268 -1.11 2.38 -17.40
C LEU A 268 -0.99 3.19 -16.11
N ASN A 269 -0.07 2.79 -15.22
CA ASN A 269 0.30 3.57 -14.04
C ASN A 269 1.82 3.57 -13.83
N THR A 270 2.40 4.75 -13.65
CA THR A 270 3.86 4.88 -13.53
C THR A 270 4.29 5.63 -12.27
N PRO A 271 3.73 5.34 -11.08
CA PRO A 271 4.06 6.11 -9.88
C PRO A 271 5.53 5.97 -9.51
N THR A 272 6.10 7.02 -8.92
CA THR A 272 7.39 6.97 -8.24
C THR A 272 7.25 6.06 -7.03
N ARG A 273 8.14 5.08 -6.91
CA ARG A 273 8.15 4.12 -5.81
C ARG A 273 8.94 4.66 -4.60
N PRO A 274 8.48 4.45 -3.36
CA PRO A 274 7.24 3.79 -2.92
C PRO A 274 6.10 4.79 -2.59
N LEU A 275 5.84 5.77 -3.47
CA LEU A 275 4.91 6.87 -3.18
C LEU A 275 3.44 6.53 -3.54
N GLU A 276 3.17 5.35 -4.11
CA GLU A 276 1.81 4.84 -4.26
C GLU A 276 1.39 4.03 -3.03
N ALA A 277 0.50 4.60 -2.21
CA ALA A 277 -0.04 3.87 -1.06
C ALA A 277 -0.78 2.58 -1.46
N SER A 278 -1.53 2.58 -2.57
CA SER A 278 -2.25 1.41 -3.09
C SER A 278 -2.52 1.61 -4.59
N GLY A 279 -3.69 2.16 -4.96
CA GLY A 279 -4.03 2.46 -6.35
C GLY A 279 -5.26 1.70 -6.86
N THR A 280 -6.45 2.01 -6.33
CA THR A 280 -7.68 1.25 -6.63
C THR A 280 -8.18 1.36 -8.08
N SER A 281 -7.60 2.22 -8.94
CA SER A 281 -8.02 2.28 -10.35
C SER A 281 -7.63 1.05 -11.15
N GLY A 282 -6.47 0.46 -10.86
CA GLY A 282 -6.05 -0.80 -11.46
C GLY A 282 -6.91 -1.99 -11.00
N GLU A 283 -7.32 -1.98 -9.73
CA GLU A 283 -8.25 -2.97 -9.15
C GLU A 283 -9.63 -2.93 -9.84
N LYS A 284 -10.08 -1.77 -10.32
CA LYS A 284 -11.31 -1.63 -11.13
C LYS A 284 -11.13 -2.20 -12.53
N ALA A 285 -9.94 -2.04 -13.10
CA ALA A 285 -9.61 -2.47 -14.45
C ALA A 285 -9.64 -4.00 -14.58
N ILE A 286 -9.02 -4.70 -13.62
CA ILE A 286 -8.93 -6.18 -13.64
C ILE A 286 -10.30 -6.87 -13.57
N MET A 287 -11.30 -6.25 -12.95
CA MET A 287 -12.68 -6.75 -12.88
C MET A 287 -13.31 -6.90 -14.29
N ASN A 288 -12.80 -6.16 -15.26
CA ASN A 288 -13.31 -6.06 -16.64
C ASN A 288 -12.38 -6.73 -17.66
N GLY A 289 -11.37 -7.49 -17.20
CA GLY A 289 -10.35 -8.05 -18.09
C GLY A 289 -9.50 -6.99 -18.80
N VAL A 290 -9.35 -5.80 -18.20
CA VAL A 290 -8.39 -4.79 -18.65
C VAL A 290 -7.04 -5.11 -18.00
N LEU A 291 -6.00 -5.19 -18.81
CA LEU A 291 -4.66 -5.53 -18.33
C LEU A 291 -3.99 -4.31 -17.70
N ASN A 292 -3.20 -4.51 -16.65
CA ASN A 292 -2.41 -3.43 -16.07
C ASN A 292 -1.00 -3.45 -16.62
N PHE A 293 -0.43 -2.26 -16.84
CA PHE A 293 1.01 -2.05 -16.96
C PHE A 293 1.41 -1.05 -15.89
N SER A 294 2.12 -1.50 -14.86
CA SER A 294 2.44 -0.64 -13.73
C SER A 294 3.76 -0.96 -13.06
N VAL A 295 4.33 0.04 -12.39
CA VAL A 295 5.42 -0.15 -11.43
C VAL A 295 4.94 -1.08 -10.30
N LEU A 296 5.80 -2.01 -9.86
CA LEU A 296 5.58 -2.84 -8.67
C LEU A 296 5.68 -1.98 -7.40
N ASP A 297 4.64 -1.18 -7.20
CA ASP A 297 4.39 -0.35 -6.02
C ASP A 297 2.91 -0.44 -5.63
N GLY A 298 2.58 -0.02 -4.41
CA GLY A 298 1.22 -0.05 -3.89
C GLY A 298 0.54 -1.42 -4.05
N TRP A 299 -0.65 -1.44 -4.65
CA TRP A 299 -1.42 -2.68 -4.84
C TRP A 299 -0.80 -3.64 -5.87
N TRP A 300 -0.07 -3.10 -6.87
CA TRP A 300 0.44 -3.90 -7.98
C TRP A 300 1.62 -4.79 -7.57
N ALA A 301 2.42 -4.35 -6.60
CA ALA A 301 3.47 -5.18 -6.00
C ALA A 301 2.91 -6.44 -5.31
N GLU A 302 1.65 -6.40 -4.83
CA GLU A 302 0.97 -7.55 -4.22
C GLU A 302 0.20 -8.37 -5.26
N GLY A 303 -0.39 -7.69 -6.24
CA GLY A 303 -1.31 -8.27 -7.21
C GLY A 303 -0.66 -8.86 -8.45
N TYR A 304 0.53 -8.40 -8.84
CA TYR A 304 1.18 -8.83 -10.08
C TYR A 304 1.41 -10.34 -10.09
N LYS A 305 1.03 -10.96 -11.21
CA LYS A 305 1.33 -12.35 -11.54
C LYS A 305 1.91 -12.37 -12.95
N GLN A 306 2.98 -13.14 -13.14
CA GLN A 306 3.55 -13.32 -14.46
C GLN A 306 2.47 -13.80 -15.44
N GLY A 307 2.40 -13.16 -16.60
CA GLY A 307 1.40 -13.46 -17.61
C GLY A 307 -0.02 -12.93 -17.29
N ALA A 308 -0.17 -11.93 -16.42
CA ALA A 308 -1.45 -11.28 -16.09
C ALA A 308 -1.39 -9.75 -16.20
N GLY A 309 -0.63 -9.24 -17.16
CA GLY A 309 -0.24 -7.84 -17.33
C GLY A 309 1.28 -7.66 -17.32
N TRP A 310 1.73 -6.41 -17.24
CA TRP A 310 3.14 -6.03 -17.29
C TRP A 310 3.56 -5.24 -16.06
N ALA A 311 4.84 -5.29 -15.75
CA ALA A 311 5.38 -4.65 -14.56
C ALA A 311 6.74 -4.00 -14.79
N ILE A 312 6.99 -2.89 -14.10
CA ILE A 312 8.32 -2.30 -13.92
C ILE A 312 8.79 -2.66 -12.50
N GLU A 313 10.04 -3.06 -12.35
CA GLU A 313 10.58 -3.65 -11.12
C GLU A 313 10.41 -2.76 -9.87
N GLU A 314 10.27 -3.41 -8.71
CA GLU A 314 10.17 -2.75 -7.39
C GLU A 314 11.53 -2.16 -6.96
N ALA A 315 12.65 -2.82 -7.33
CA ALA A 315 14.00 -2.46 -6.91
C ALA A 315 14.55 -1.25 -7.69
N LYS A 316 15.18 -0.30 -6.98
CA LYS A 316 15.81 0.87 -7.63
C LYS A 316 17.18 0.45 -8.17
N THR A 317 17.43 0.74 -9.43
CA THR A 317 18.76 0.58 -10.03
C THR A 317 19.61 1.80 -9.73
N TYR A 318 19.00 2.99 -9.73
CA TYR A 318 19.68 4.26 -9.50
C TYR A 318 19.13 4.99 -8.27
N LEU A 319 20.04 5.58 -7.47
CA LEU A 319 19.67 6.51 -6.40
C LEU A 319 19.16 7.85 -6.96
N ASN A 320 19.69 8.26 -8.13
CA ASN A 320 19.25 9.47 -8.81
C ASN A 320 17.90 9.23 -9.50
N GLN A 321 16.88 10.01 -9.12
CA GLN A 321 15.52 9.85 -9.64
C GLN A 321 15.42 10.07 -11.15
N LYS A 322 16.20 10.99 -11.73
CA LYS A 322 16.17 11.26 -13.17
C LYS A 322 16.70 10.08 -13.98
N LEU A 323 17.82 9.48 -13.56
CA LEU A 323 18.35 8.27 -14.21
C LEU A 323 17.40 7.08 -14.07
N GLN A 324 16.72 6.95 -12.92
CA GLN A 324 15.69 5.93 -12.74
C GLN A 324 14.48 6.17 -13.66
N ASP A 325 14.07 7.43 -13.84
CA ASP A 325 12.98 7.81 -14.73
C ASP A 325 13.34 7.52 -16.20
N GLU A 326 14.59 7.78 -16.63
CA GLU A 326 15.10 7.42 -17.96
C GLU A 326 15.06 5.89 -18.18
N LEU A 327 15.52 5.09 -17.22
CA LEU A 327 15.45 3.63 -17.29
C LEU A 327 14.00 3.13 -17.35
N ASP A 328 13.13 3.62 -16.46
CA ASP A 328 11.72 3.23 -16.43
C ASP A 328 11.03 3.60 -17.77
N SER A 329 11.39 4.72 -18.39
CA SER A 329 10.89 5.15 -19.70
C SER A 329 11.33 4.20 -20.82
N GLU A 330 12.60 3.80 -20.86
CA GLU A 330 13.11 2.82 -21.83
C GLU A 330 12.42 1.45 -21.71
N ILE A 331 12.17 0.99 -20.47
CA ILE A 331 11.40 -0.23 -20.21
C ILE A 331 9.97 -0.10 -20.76
N ILE A 332 9.30 1.04 -20.52
CA ILE A 332 7.95 1.30 -21.03
C ILE A 332 7.90 1.20 -22.56
N TYR A 333 8.83 1.86 -23.26
CA TYR A 333 8.85 1.81 -24.72
C TYR A 333 9.15 0.40 -25.24
N ASN A 334 10.14 -0.30 -24.66
CA ASN A 334 10.49 -1.67 -25.06
C ASN A 334 9.31 -2.64 -24.87
N SER A 335 8.59 -2.55 -23.74
CA SER A 335 7.41 -3.39 -23.51
C SER A 335 6.31 -3.09 -24.53
N PHE A 336 6.09 -1.84 -24.93
CA PHE A 336 5.13 -1.53 -25.99
C PHE A 336 5.56 -2.10 -27.35
N GLU A 337 6.82 -1.92 -27.72
CA GLU A 337 7.34 -2.30 -29.03
C GLU A 337 7.44 -3.83 -29.22
N THR A 338 7.72 -4.59 -28.16
CA THR A 338 8.09 -6.02 -28.28
C THR A 338 7.17 -7.01 -27.57
N GLU A 339 6.33 -6.56 -26.63
CA GLU A 339 5.48 -7.46 -25.85
C GLU A 339 4.00 -7.11 -26.00
N ILE A 340 3.62 -5.87 -25.64
CA ILE A 340 2.21 -5.46 -25.53
C ILE A 340 1.57 -5.41 -26.92
N THR A 341 2.21 -4.75 -27.89
CA THR A 341 1.64 -4.65 -29.25
C THR A 341 1.64 -6.01 -29.94
N ASP A 342 2.70 -6.82 -29.78
CA ASP A 342 2.76 -8.18 -30.31
C ASP A 342 1.63 -9.06 -29.73
N ALA A 343 1.44 -9.07 -28.42
CA ALA A 343 0.38 -9.86 -27.79
C ALA A 343 -1.02 -9.45 -28.28
N TYR A 344 -1.26 -8.16 -28.52
CA TYR A 344 -2.56 -7.65 -28.97
C TYR A 344 -2.86 -7.93 -30.45
N TYR A 345 -1.85 -7.73 -31.32
CA TYR A 345 -2.03 -7.77 -32.78
C TYR A 345 -1.73 -9.14 -33.40
N ASN A 346 -1.02 -10.02 -32.70
CA ASN A 346 -0.79 -11.38 -33.16
C ASN A 346 -2.06 -12.23 -32.96
N VAL A 347 -2.88 -12.28 -34.00
CA VAL A 347 -4.16 -12.99 -34.01
C VAL A 347 -4.08 -14.30 -34.77
N ASN A 348 -4.86 -15.29 -34.33
CA ASN A 348 -5.04 -16.53 -35.06
C ASN A 348 -5.88 -16.31 -36.35
N LYS A 349 -6.12 -17.39 -37.10
CA LYS A 349 -6.92 -17.37 -38.35
C LYS A 349 -8.34 -16.83 -38.20
N ASN A 350 -8.88 -16.81 -36.98
CA ASN A 350 -10.22 -16.31 -36.65
C ASN A 350 -10.20 -14.88 -36.10
N GLY A 351 -9.05 -14.19 -36.11
CA GLY A 351 -8.92 -12.82 -35.61
C GLY A 351 -8.90 -12.72 -34.08
N VAL A 352 -8.52 -13.79 -33.37
CA VAL A 352 -8.46 -13.82 -31.90
C VAL A 352 -7.00 -13.79 -31.41
N PRO A 353 -6.61 -12.85 -30.53
CA PRO A 353 -5.27 -12.78 -29.97
C PRO A 353 -5.15 -13.68 -28.74
N GLU A 354 -4.84 -14.97 -28.94
CA GLU A 354 -4.83 -15.99 -27.88
C GLU A 354 -3.89 -15.66 -26.71
N ALA A 355 -2.70 -15.11 -27.00
CA ALA A 355 -1.76 -14.66 -25.97
C ALA A 355 -2.36 -13.54 -25.09
N TRP A 356 -2.99 -12.54 -25.72
CA TRP A 356 -3.70 -11.48 -25.01
C TRP A 356 -4.85 -12.01 -24.15
N ILE A 357 -5.65 -12.94 -24.70
CA ILE A 357 -6.76 -13.53 -23.95
C ILE A 357 -6.27 -14.37 -22.78
N SER A 358 -5.14 -15.08 -22.93
CA SER A 358 -4.48 -15.78 -21.82
C SER A 358 -4.12 -14.81 -20.70
N HIS A 359 -3.57 -13.63 -21.01
CA HIS A 359 -3.34 -12.59 -20.01
C HIS A 359 -4.61 -12.15 -19.30
N ILE A 360 -5.70 -11.91 -20.05
CA ILE A 360 -6.98 -11.50 -19.48
C ILE A 360 -7.53 -12.56 -18.52
N LYS A 361 -7.51 -13.83 -18.93
CA LYS A 361 -7.97 -14.96 -18.10
C LYS A 361 -7.14 -15.09 -16.83
N ASN A 362 -5.81 -14.97 -16.93
CA ASN A 362 -4.92 -14.96 -15.77
C ASN A 362 -5.21 -13.80 -14.83
N THR A 363 -5.44 -12.60 -15.35
CA THR A 363 -5.82 -11.42 -14.54
C THR A 363 -7.11 -11.69 -13.76
N ILE A 364 -8.16 -12.17 -14.44
CA ILE A 364 -9.46 -12.44 -13.81
C ILE A 364 -9.35 -13.56 -12.77
N ALA A 365 -8.67 -14.66 -13.09
CA ALA A 365 -8.58 -15.83 -12.22
C ALA A 365 -7.63 -15.67 -11.03
N LYS A 366 -6.48 -15.02 -11.23
CA LYS A 366 -5.36 -15.03 -10.27
C LYS A 366 -5.19 -13.72 -9.50
N ILE A 367 -5.80 -12.63 -9.96
CA ILE A 367 -5.65 -11.30 -9.33
C ILE A 367 -6.97 -10.85 -8.72
N THR A 368 -8.05 -10.82 -9.51
CA THR A 368 -9.34 -10.26 -9.11
C THR A 368 -9.91 -10.70 -7.75
N PRO A 369 -9.93 -12.01 -7.36
CA PRO A 369 -10.46 -12.42 -6.04
C PRO A 369 -9.77 -11.70 -4.87
N HIS A 370 -8.48 -11.38 -5.03
CA HIS A 370 -7.67 -10.71 -4.03
C HIS A 370 -7.82 -9.19 -4.03
N PHE A 371 -8.74 -8.57 -4.78
CA PHE A 371 -8.98 -7.12 -4.75
C PHE A 371 -10.47 -6.77 -4.77
N THR A 372 -11.30 -7.68 -4.28
CA THR A 372 -12.72 -7.44 -4.05
C THR A 372 -12.92 -6.67 -2.75
N MET A 373 -13.93 -5.81 -2.70
CA MET A 373 -14.31 -5.12 -1.46
C MET A 373 -14.74 -6.11 -0.36
N GLN A 374 -15.32 -7.27 -0.74
CA GLN A 374 -15.65 -8.32 0.23
C GLN A 374 -14.40 -8.85 0.94
N ARG A 375 -13.34 -9.18 0.19
CA ARG A 375 -12.04 -9.56 0.78
C ARG A 375 -11.55 -8.48 1.74
N MET A 376 -11.52 -7.23 1.28
CA MET A 376 -11.05 -6.09 2.08
C MET A 376 -11.83 -5.97 3.40
N LEU A 377 -13.17 -6.10 3.36
CA LEU A 377 -14.00 -6.03 4.56
C LEU A 377 -13.77 -7.24 5.48
N ASN A 378 -13.67 -8.47 4.95
CA ASN A 378 -13.33 -9.65 5.74
C ASN A 378 -12.00 -9.46 6.49
N ASP A 379 -10.99 -8.88 5.83
CA ASP A 379 -9.72 -8.53 6.44
C ASP A 379 -9.89 -7.51 7.57
N TYR A 380 -10.69 -6.44 7.39
CA TYR A 380 -10.98 -5.49 8.45
C TYR A 380 -11.66 -6.15 9.65
N TYR A 381 -12.67 -6.99 9.42
CA TYR A 381 -13.38 -7.69 10.48
C TYR A 381 -12.45 -8.62 11.27
N ASN A 382 -11.69 -9.46 10.57
CA ASN A 382 -10.85 -10.49 11.18
C ASN A 382 -9.61 -9.90 11.88
N LYS A 383 -8.99 -8.87 11.27
CA LYS A 383 -7.72 -8.32 11.79
C LYS A 383 -7.94 -7.27 12.86
N TYR A 384 -9.05 -6.51 12.79
CA TYR A 384 -9.26 -5.31 13.60
C TYR A 384 -10.61 -5.30 14.33
N TYR A 385 -11.74 -5.23 13.62
CA TYR A 385 -13.02 -4.90 14.27
C TYR A 385 -13.48 -5.92 15.31
N HIS A 386 -13.29 -7.22 15.08
CA HIS A 386 -13.62 -8.24 16.08
C HIS A 386 -12.81 -8.06 17.37
N LYS A 387 -11.50 -7.83 17.24
CA LYS A 387 -10.60 -7.61 18.38
C LYS A 387 -10.95 -6.34 19.15
N LEU A 388 -11.24 -5.26 18.41
CA LEU A 388 -11.64 -3.98 18.99
C LEU A 388 -12.99 -4.08 19.71
N GLU A 389 -13.92 -4.88 19.20
CA GLU A 389 -15.19 -5.16 19.86
C GLU A 389 -14.98 -5.91 21.19
N GLU A 390 -14.17 -6.98 21.19
CA GLU A 390 -13.83 -7.75 22.39
C GLU A 390 -13.10 -6.91 23.44
N SER A 391 -12.11 -6.13 23.00
CA SER A 391 -11.38 -5.15 23.81
C SER A 391 -12.33 -4.10 24.40
N GLY A 392 -13.20 -3.52 23.57
CA GLY A 392 -14.20 -2.55 24.01
C GLY A 392 -15.14 -3.10 25.08
N LYS A 393 -15.64 -4.34 24.90
CA LYS A 393 -16.46 -5.01 25.93
C LYS A 393 -15.68 -5.21 27.23
N THR A 394 -14.42 -5.64 27.13
CA THR A 394 -13.56 -5.90 28.29
C THR A 394 -13.30 -4.65 29.12
N PHE A 395 -13.06 -3.51 28.47
CA PHE A 395 -12.71 -2.25 29.16
C PHE A 395 -13.91 -1.40 29.60
N THR A 396 -15.10 -1.67 29.05
CA THR A 396 -16.34 -0.98 29.46
C THR A 396 -17.16 -1.74 30.50
N ALA A 397 -16.84 -3.01 30.75
CA ALA A 397 -17.48 -3.83 31.79
C ALA A 397 -17.30 -3.28 33.20
N ASP A 398 -18.24 -3.62 34.09
CA ASP A 398 -18.20 -3.36 35.54
C ASP A 398 -17.80 -1.93 35.91
N ASN A 399 -18.41 -0.95 35.24
CA ASN A 399 -18.09 0.48 35.42
C ASN A 399 -16.59 0.77 35.17
N PHE A 400 -16.06 0.24 34.06
CA PHE A 400 -14.69 0.44 33.59
C PHE A 400 -13.60 -0.09 34.54
N GLU A 401 -13.88 -1.18 35.27
CA GLU A 401 -12.95 -1.71 36.28
C GLU A 401 -11.57 -2.04 35.70
N HIS A 402 -11.52 -2.78 34.58
CA HIS A 402 -10.27 -3.11 33.91
C HIS A 402 -9.49 -1.88 33.42
N ALA A 403 -10.20 -0.82 32.99
CA ALA A 403 -9.55 0.42 32.57
C ALA A 403 -8.90 1.13 33.78
N LYS A 404 -9.59 1.16 34.93
CA LYS A 404 -9.07 1.74 36.18
C LYS A 404 -7.86 0.97 36.69
N VAL A 405 -7.93 -0.37 36.70
CA VAL A 405 -6.80 -1.24 37.08
C VAL A 405 -5.59 -0.99 36.19
N LEU A 406 -5.78 -0.98 34.86
CA LEU A 406 -4.68 -0.74 33.93
C LEU A 406 -4.10 0.68 34.09
N ALA A 407 -4.94 1.70 34.32
CA ALA A 407 -4.48 3.06 34.55
C ALA A 407 -3.63 3.17 35.83
N GLN A 408 -4.09 2.59 36.95
CA GLN A 408 -3.33 2.55 38.20
C GLN A 408 -2.00 1.81 38.03
N TRP A 409 -2.00 0.69 37.31
CA TRP A 409 -0.79 -0.03 36.98
C TRP A 409 0.19 0.82 36.14
N LYS A 410 -0.28 1.54 35.10
CA LYS A 410 0.57 2.45 34.32
C LYS A 410 1.23 3.52 35.20
N TRP A 411 0.49 4.08 36.17
CA TRP A 411 1.06 5.03 37.14
C TRP A 411 2.13 4.41 38.05
N LYS A 412 1.90 3.17 38.52
CA LYS A 412 2.90 2.40 39.29
C LYS A 412 4.18 2.24 38.49
N ILE A 413 4.09 1.82 37.23
CA ILE A 413 5.26 1.64 36.35
C ILE A 413 5.98 2.96 36.13
N LEU A 414 5.29 4.02 35.72
CA LEU A 414 5.91 5.34 35.46
C LEU A 414 6.70 5.86 36.68
N SER A 415 6.20 5.61 37.90
CA SER A 415 6.82 6.09 39.14
C SER A 415 8.07 5.30 39.57
N ALA A 416 8.28 4.11 38.99
CA ALA A 416 9.37 3.20 39.33
C ALA A 416 10.34 2.93 38.17
N TRP A 417 9.96 3.25 36.91
CA TRP A 417 10.70 2.87 35.71
C TRP A 417 12.17 3.32 35.70
N ASP A 418 12.42 4.57 36.10
CA ASP A 418 13.76 5.13 36.12
C ASP A 418 14.65 4.53 37.23
N LYS A 419 14.04 3.91 38.24
CA LYS A 419 14.74 3.25 39.35
C LYS A 419 15.19 1.82 39.01
N ILE A 420 14.74 1.27 37.88
CA ILE A 420 15.18 -0.04 37.41
C ILE A 420 16.66 0.01 37.04
N SER A 421 17.47 -0.88 37.61
CA SER A 421 18.90 -0.99 37.36
C SER A 421 19.33 -2.44 37.17
N VAL A 422 20.39 -2.64 36.39
CA VAL A 422 20.99 -3.95 36.12
C VAL A 422 22.00 -4.21 37.23
N GLU A 423 21.75 -5.23 38.05
CA GLU A 423 22.67 -5.65 39.11
C GLU A 423 23.70 -6.64 38.56
N LYS A 424 23.26 -7.52 37.65
CA LYS A 424 24.11 -8.53 37.04
C LYS A 424 23.61 -8.91 35.65
N LEU A 425 24.56 -9.10 34.74
CA LEU A 425 24.35 -9.65 33.42
C LEU A 425 25.38 -10.76 33.19
N VAL A 426 24.92 -11.99 33.00
CA VAL A 426 25.75 -13.15 32.65
C VAL A 426 25.40 -13.55 31.24
N ILE A 427 26.36 -13.45 30.34
CA ILE A 427 26.26 -13.82 28.93
C ILE A 427 27.42 -14.73 28.57
N PRO A 428 27.28 -15.60 27.55
CA PRO A 428 28.40 -16.38 27.04
C PRO A 428 29.47 -15.44 26.50
N ASP A 429 30.74 -15.69 26.83
CA ASP A 429 31.86 -14.94 26.27
C ASP A 429 32.14 -15.41 24.83
N SER A 430 31.38 -14.84 23.90
CA SER A 430 31.50 -15.15 22.47
C SER A 430 32.73 -14.52 21.80
N ASP A 431 33.42 -13.60 22.48
CA ASP A 431 34.64 -12.97 21.98
C ASP A 431 35.87 -13.88 22.18
N THR A 432 35.82 -14.77 23.18
CA THR A 432 36.88 -15.76 23.43
C THR A 432 36.55 -17.16 22.94
N GLU A 433 35.28 -17.59 22.96
CA GLU A 433 34.85 -18.89 22.43
C GLU A 433 33.59 -18.77 21.54
N PRO A 434 33.69 -19.04 20.22
CA PRO A 434 32.50 -19.09 19.38
C PRO A 434 31.56 -20.19 19.86
N ILE A 435 30.26 -19.90 19.94
CA ILE A 435 29.26 -20.87 20.34
C ILE A 435 29.07 -21.88 19.20
N ASP A 436 29.50 -23.13 19.40
CA ASP A 436 29.37 -24.18 18.39
C ASP A 436 27.92 -24.40 17.95
N PHE A 437 27.75 -24.71 16.66
CA PHE A 437 26.45 -25.07 16.10
C PHE A 437 25.82 -26.25 16.87
N GLY A 438 24.62 -26.04 17.41
CA GLY A 438 23.91 -27.03 18.22
C GLY A 438 24.13 -26.91 19.75
N LYS A 439 25.03 -26.05 20.22
CA LYS A 439 25.08 -25.62 21.63
C LYS A 439 24.00 -24.58 21.93
N HIS A 440 23.66 -24.44 23.20
CA HIS A 440 22.65 -23.49 23.66
C HIS A 440 23.31 -22.16 24.07
N PHE A 441 22.71 -21.06 23.64
CA PHE A 441 22.99 -19.74 24.20
C PHE A 441 22.28 -19.65 25.56
N ILE A 442 23.03 -19.40 26.63
CA ILE A 442 22.49 -19.26 27.99
C ILE A 442 22.84 -17.86 28.49
N ALA A 443 21.82 -17.10 28.90
CA ALA A 443 22.03 -15.80 29.53
C ALA A 443 21.16 -15.63 30.77
N GLU A 444 21.69 -14.88 31.74
CA GLU A 444 21.02 -14.52 32.99
C GLU A 444 21.07 -13.00 33.18
N VAL A 445 19.94 -12.42 33.60
CA VAL A 445 19.82 -10.99 33.89
C VAL A 445 19.21 -10.84 35.29
N GLU A 446 19.90 -10.13 36.17
CA GLU A 446 19.40 -9.74 37.49
C GLU A 446 19.11 -8.23 37.49
N LEU A 447 17.84 -7.88 37.76
CA LEU A 447 17.37 -6.51 37.73
C LEU A 447 16.85 -6.11 39.12
N LYS A 448 17.33 -4.97 39.63
CA LYS A 448 16.73 -4.33 40.80
C LYS A 448 15.55 -3.47 40.35
N ILE A 449 14.36 -3.80 40.82
CA ILE A 449 13.07 -3.25 40.37
C ILE A 449 12.21 -2.71 41.54
N PRO A 450 12.70 -1.69 42.27
CA PRO A 450 12.07 -1.25 43.51
C PRO A 450 10.65 -0.72 43.29
N GLY A 451 9.70 -1.25 44.07
CA GLY A 451 8.29 -0.89 43.97
C GLY A 451 7.52 -1.56 42.82
N LEU A 452 8.14 -2.50 42.11
CA LEU A 452 7.53 -3.33 41.08
C LEU A 452 7.57 -4.81 41.47
N ASN A 453 6.68 -5.60 40.89
CA ASN A 453 6.74 -7.06 40.95
C ASN A 453 7.39 -7.61 39.69
N ILE A 454 7.89 -8.85 39.75
CA ILE A 454 8.50 -9.50 38.59
C ILE A 454 7.52 -9.65 37.41
N GLU A 455 6.21 -9.76 37.66
CA GLU A 455 5.18 -9.86 36.62
C GLU A 455 4.92 -8.55 35.89
N ASP A 456 5.31 -7.41 36.48
CA ASP A 456 5.08 -6.07 35.92
C ASP A 456 6.02 -5.75 34.73
N ILE A 457 7.08 -6.54 34.55
CA ILE A 457 8.06 -6.35 33.49
C ILE A 457 8.35 -7.66 32.74
N GLY A 458 8.74 -7.52 31.48
CA GLY A 458 9.37 -8.57 30.70
C GLY A 458 10.78 -8.15 30.31
N VAL A 459 11.65 -9.14 30.13
CA VAL A 459 12.97 -8.97 29.53
C VAL A 459 13.01 -9.85 28.29
N GLU A 460 13.60 -9.34 27.22
CA GLU A 460 13.83 -10.12 26.01
C GLU A 460 15.21 -9.85 25.44
N ILE A 461 15.72 -10.84 24.71
CA ILE A 461 16.88 -10.70 23.84
C ILE A 461 16.41 -10.41 22.42
N ILE A 462 17.06 -9.44 21.79
CA ILE A 462 16.94 -9.16 20.36
C ILE A 462 18.29 -9.46 19.74
N ALA A 463 18.30 -10.30 18.71
CA ALA A 463 19.50 -10.64 17.99
C ALA A 463 19.29 -10.53 16.48
N GLY A 464 20.31 -10.07 15.77
CA GLY A 464 20.27 -9.88 14.33
C GLY A 464 21.61 -9.50 13.74
N ASN A 465 21.62 -9.12 12.46
CA ASN A 465 22.84 -8.74 11.77
C ASN A 465 23.06 -7.23 11.91
N ARG A 466 24.30 -6.83 12.21
CA ARG A 466 24.66 -5.42 12.31
C ARG A 466 25.11 -4.84 10.98
N THR A 467 24.67 -3.62 10.72
CA THR A 467 25.30 -2.72 9.76
C THR A 467 25.52 -1.39 10.46
N ASN A 468 26.73 -0.83 10.41
CA ASN A 468 27.09 0.49 10.96
C ASN A 468 26.88 0.77 12.46
N GLY A 469 26.50 -0.20 13.31
CA GLY A 469 26.26 0.13 14.73
C GLY A 469 25.03 -0.53 15.32
N ASP A 470 24.00 -0.70 14.48
CA ASP A 470 22.66 -1.10 14.88
C ASP A 470 22.28 -2.45 14.24
N ILE A 471 21.34 -3.16 14.85
CA ILE A 471 20.74 -4.37 14.28
C ILE A 471 19.79 -3.93 13.14
N ASP A 472 20.18 -4.19 11.89
CA ASP A 472 19.43 -3.77 10.70
C ASP A 472 18.25 -4.71 10.38
N GLU A 473 18.35 -5.98 10.80
CA GLU A 473 17.33 -6.99 10.60
C GLU A 473 17.25 -7.90 11.83
N ILE A 474 16.12 -7.90 12.53
CA ILE A 474 15.90 -8.76 13.70
C ILE A 474 15.72 -10.21 13.22
N LYS A 475 16.65 -11.09 13.61
CA LYS A 475 16.57 -12.54 13.34
C LYS A 475 15.88 -13.29 14.46
N TYR A 476 16.14 -12.89 15.70
CA TYR A 476 15.57 -13.49 16.89
C TYR A 476 15.05 -12.42 17.84
N ARG A 477 13.85 -12.66 18.37
CA ARG A 477 13.29 -11.91 19.50
C ARG A 477 12.68 -12.93 20.46
N LEU A 478 13.32 -13.12 21.60
CA LEU A 478 12.95 -14.19 22.53
C LEU A 478 12.79 -13.63 23.95
N PRO A 479 11.65 -13.89 24.62
CA PRO A 479 11.48 -13.48 26.02
C PRO A 479 12.35 -14.34 26.93
N LEU A 480 12.91 -13.72 27.96
CA LEU A 480 13.54 -14.44 29.07
C LEU A 480 12.44 -14.99 30.01
N ILE A 481 12.75 -16.12 30.65
CA ILE A 481 11.93 -16.79 31.64
C ILE A 481 12.12 -16.09 32.98
N GLN A 482 11.00 -15.77 33.65
CA GLN A 482 11.00 -15.20 34.99
C GLN A 482 11.41 -16.26 36.01
N GLY A 483 12.42 -15.93 36.83
CA GLY A 483 12.96 -16.76 37.90
C GLY A 483 12.54 -16.25 39.28
N LYS A 484 13.50 -16.16 40.20
CA LYS A 484 13.27 -15.75 41.59
C LYS A 484 13.13 -14.22 41.71
N PHE A 485 12.30 -13.79 42.64
CA PHE A 485 12.17 -12.40 43.05
C PHE A 485 12.40 -12.29 44.56
N ILE A 486 13.50 -11.66 44.98
CA ILE A 486 13.93 -11.55 46.38
C ILE A 486 14.47 -10.13 46.60
N GLU A 487 14.00 -9.43 47.63
CA GLU A 487 14.49 -8.08 48.01
C GLU A 487 14.58 -7.09 46.83
N ASP A 488 13.51 -6.98 46.05
CA ASP A 488 13.43 -6.17 44.82
C ASP A 488 14.35 -6.61 43.66
N ILE A 489 15.06 -7.74 43.77
CA ILE A 489 15.89 -8.30 42.70
C ILE A 489 15.13 -9.39 41.95
N ALA A 490 14.84 -9.14 40.67
CA ALA A 490 14.19 -10.06 39.76
C ALA A 490 15.22 -10.75 38.86
N HIS A 491 15.18 -12.08 38.84
CA HIS A 491 16.06 -12.91 38.03
C HIS A 491 15.34 -13.34 36.75
N PHE A 492 16.03 -13.24 35.62
CA PHE A 492 15.55 -13.67 34.31
C PHE A 492 16.59 -14.55 33.65
N THR A 493 16.16 -15.63 33.01
CA THR A 493 17.08 -16.55 32.31
C THR A 493 16.56 -16.90 30.93
N ILE A 494 17.46 -17.21 29.99
CA ILE A 494 17.07 -17.79 28.71
C ILE A 494 18.08 -18.83 28.30
N GLU A 495 17.57 -19.91 27.70
CA GLU A 495 18.35 -20.93 27.04
C GLU A 495 17.70 -21.21 25.68
N PHE A 496 18.45 -21.04 24.58
CA PHE A 496 17.94 -21.38 23.26
C PHE A 496 19.03 -21.90 22.31
N PRO A 497 18.69 -22.84 21.41
CA PRO A 497 19.64 -23.34 20.44
C PRO A 497 19.83 -22.34 19.29
N LEU A 498 21.09 -22.08 18.93
CA LEU A 498 21.42 -21.35 17.71
C LEU A 498 21.20 -22.26 16.50
N LYS A 499 20.13 -22.00 15.74
CA LYS A 499 19.70 -22.85 14.61
C LYS A 499 20.34 -22.49 13.27
N GLN A 500 20.98 -21.33 13.19
CA GLN A 500 21.62 -20.84 11.98
C GLN A 500 23.06 -20.43 12.32
N PRO A 501 24.05 -20.87 11.52
CA PRO A 501 25.42 -20.39 11.65
C PRO A 501 25.50 -18.95 11.14
N GLY A 502 26.22 -18.09 11.87
CA GLY A 502 26.40 -16.69 11.51
C GLY A 502 26.98 -15.88 12.67
N VAL A 503 27.39 -14.65 12.37
CA VAL A 503 27.72 -13.65 13.40
C VAL A 503 26.44 -12.88 13.70
N TYR A 504 26.01 -12.92 14.95
CA TYR A 504 24.83 -12.20 15.43
C TYR A 504 25.25 -11.21 16.52
N ASP A 505 24.85 -9.96 16.36
CA ASP A 505 24.83 -9.01 17.47
C ASP A 505 23.53 -9.20 18.25
N TYR A 506 23.59 -9.02 19.55
CA TYR A 506 22.42 -9.12 20.42
C TYR A 506 22.40 -8.04 21.49
N ALA A 507 21.21 -7.68 21.93
CA ALA A 507 20.98 -6.75 23.02
C ALA A 507 19.78 -7.22 23.84
N PHE A 508 19.77 -6.88 25.13
CA PHE A 508 18.64 -7.15 26.01
C PHE A 508 17.84 -5.87 26.21
N ARG A 509 16.51 -6.00 26.32
CA ARG A 509 15.66 -4.88 26.71
C ARG A 509 14.58 -5.28 27.68
N ILE A 510 14.21 -4.31 28.50
CA ILE A 510 13.16 -4.38 29.51
C ILE A 510 11.93 -3.63 28.96
N TYR A 511 10.75 -4.22 29.13
CA TYR A 511 9.47 -3.61 28.73
C TYR A 511 8.37 -3.87 29.79
N PRO A 512 7.39 -2.97 29.97
CA PRO A 512 6.25 -3.20 30.86
C PRO A 512 5.39 -4.37 30.38
N LYS A 513 4.93 -5.20 31.31
CA LYS A 513 4.10 -6.37 31.02
C LYS A 513 2.88 -6.40 31.94
N HIS A 514 1.70 -6.48 31.35
CA HIS A 514 0.45 -6.64 32.09
C HIS A 514 -0.57 -7.42 31.26
N LYS A 515 -1.36 -8.28 31.91
CA LYS A 515 -2.36 -9.13 31.21
C LYS A 515 -3.44 -8.35 30.47
N LEU A 516 -3.75 -7.13 30.93
CA LEU A 516 -4.74 -6.24 30.30
C LEU A 516 -4.12 -5.33 29.23
N LEU A 517 -2.80 -5.33 29.05
CA LEU A 517 -2.16 -4.52 28.01
C LEU A 517 -2.33 -5.26 26.67
N VAL A 518 -3.10 -4.70 25.73
CA VAL A 518 -3.43 -5.36 24.46
C VAL A 518 -2.20 -5.43 23.57
N ASN A 519 -1.45 -4.34 23.45
CA ASN A 519 -0.15 -4.33 22.79
C ASN A 519 0.90 -3.61 23.65
N ARG A 520 2.17 -4.04 23.58
CA ARG A 520 3.30 -3.37 24.26
C ARG A 520 3.38 -1.89 23.92
N MET A 521 3.02 -1.52 22.69
CA MET A 521 3.05 -0.15 22.18
C MET A 521 1.92 0.74 22.71
N ASP A 522 0.91 0.18 23.38
CA ASP A 522 -0.08 0.95 24.15
C ASP A 522 0.55 1.61 25.40
N PHE A 523 1.77 1.19 25.76
CA PHE A 523 2.57 1.75 26.82
C PHE A 523 4.07 1.59 26.52
N PRO A 524 4.61 2.38 25.57
CA PRO A 524 5.86 2.11 24.89
C PRO A 524 7.10 2.53 25.69
N LEU A 525 7.20 2.10 26.94
CA LEU A 525 8.42 2.24 27.72
C LEU A 525 9.37 1.09 27.39
N VAL A 526 10.63 1.43 27.12
CA VAL A 526 11.70 0.48 26.87
C VAL A 526 12.96 0.96 27.58
N LYS A 527 13.72 0.03 28.17
CA LYS A 527 15.07 0.27 28.67
C LYS A 527 16.00 -0.80 28.08
N TRP A 528 16.94 -0.39 27.24
CA TRP A 528 17.99 -1.27 26.74
C TRP A 528 19.05 -1.49 27.83
N ILE A 529 19.58 -2.71 27.90
CA ILE A 529 20.59 -3.16 28.86
C ILE A 529 21.95 -3.21 28.19
#